data_AF-A0A2W6DG47-F1
#
_entry.id   AF-A0A2W6DG47-F1
#
_cell.length_a   1.000
_cell.length_b   1.000
_cell.length_c   1.000
_cell.angle_alpha   90.00
_cell.angle_beta   90.00
_cell.angle_gamma   90.00
#
_symmetry.space_group_name_H-M   'P 1'
#
loop_
_entity.id
_entity.type
_entity.pdbx_description
1 polymer ?
#
loop_
_entity_poly.entity_id
_entity_poly.type
_entity_poly.pdbx_seq_one_letter_code
_entity_poly.pdbx_strand_id
1 'polypeptide(L)' 'MSDLTETLWDVGIDTVESPRRQGHGAAVFSAPAATMAAQGQQPVWAAYEDYVPSPAMAERLGFRPVARMAELSPGLRA' A
#
# COMPACT_ATOMS: atom_id res chain seq x y z
N MET A 1 -4.09 -15.49 23.31
CA MET A 1 -2.86 -14.67 23.39
C MET A 1 -2.15 -14.92 22.07
N SER A 2 -2.22 -13.98 21.12
CA SER A 2 -1.62 -14.20 19.79
C SER A 2 -0.15 -13.77 19.82
N ASP A 3 0.76 -14.72 19.58
CA ASP A 3 2.21 -14.51 19.39
C ASP A 3 2.56 -13.77 18.09
N LEU A 4 1.72 -12.82 17.65
CA LEU A 4 1.99 -12.02 16.46
C LEU A 4 2.98 -10.93 16.83
N THR A 5 4.21 -11.06 16.38
CA THR A 5 5.27 -10.04 16.51
C THR A 5 5.17 -8.98 15.42
N GLU A 6 4.50 -9.30 14.30
CA GLU A 6 4.34 -8.38 13.18
C GLU A 6 3.23 -7.36 13.44
N THR A 7 3.60 -6.08 13.42
CA THR A 7 2.68 -4.95 13.64
C THR A 7 2.43 -4.15 12.38
N LEU A 8 3.04 -4.52 11.25
CA LEU A 8 2.89 -3.86 9.97
C LEU A 8 2.11 -4.73 8.98
N TRP A 9 1.47 -4.09 8.00
CA TRP A 9 0.92 -4.77 6.84
C TRP A 9 1.12 -3.96 5.57
N ASP A 10 1.44 -4.64 4.47
CA ASP A 10 1.69 -3.99 3.18
C ASP A 10 0.38 -3.73 2.42
N VAL A 11 0.21 -2.49 1.96
CA VAL A 11 -1.01 -2.03 1.28
C VAL A 11 -0.89 -2.23 -0.22
N GLY A 12 -1.66 -3.19 -0.75
CA GLY A 12 -1.88 -3.36 -2.19
C GLY A 12 -3.30 -2.98 -2.59
N ILE A 13 -3.44 -2.04 -3.53
CA ILE A 13 -4.74 -1.66 -4.11
C ILE A 13 -4.64 -1.72 -5.62
N ASP A 14 -5.56 -2.46 -6.24
CA ASP A 14 -5.77 -2.44 -7.68
C ASP A 14 -7.20 -1.99 -7.98
N THR A 15 -7.39 -1.37 -9.13
CA THR A 15 -8.69 -0.98 -9.67
C THR A 15 -8.75 -1.48 -11.10
N VAL A 16 -9.76 -2.33 -11.37
CA VAL A 16 -10.09 -2.79 -12.73
C VAL A 16 -10.24 -1.58 -13.66
N GLU A 17 -10.03 -1.79 -14.96
CA GLU A 17 -9.83 -0.69 -15.92
C GLU A 17 -11.05 0.24 -16.06
N SER A 18 -12.26 -0.31 -16.02
CA SER A 18 -13.50 0.38 -16.41
C SER A 18 -13.98 1.49 -15.45
N PRO A 19 -13.70 1.47 -14.12
CA PRO A 19 -14.02 2.59 -13.23
C PRO A 19 -12.82 3.36 -12.63
N ARG A 20 -11.67 3.47 -13.33
CA ARG A 20 -10.54 4.26 -12.81
C ARG A 20 -10.88 5.75 -12.64
N ARG A 21 -10.15 6.43 -11.74
CA ARG A 21 -10.26 7.88 -11.43
C ARG A 21 -11.58 8.35 -10.79
N GLN A 22 -12.42 7.43 -10.32
CA GLN A 22 -13.67 7.75 -9.62
C GLN A 22 -13.53 7.74 -8.07
N GLY A 23 -12.32 7.60 -7.55
CA GLY A 23 -12.06 7.59 -6.11
C GLY A 23 -12.22 6.23 -5.42
N HIS A 24 -12.59 5.17 -6.15
CA HIS A 24 -12.79 3.82 -5.59
C HIS A 24 -11.56 3.27 -4.86
N GLY A 25 -10.35 3.50 -5.37
CA GLY A 25 -9.12 3.06 -4.73
C GLY A 25 -8.89 3.68 -3.34
N ALA A 26 -9.28 4.94 -3.15
CA ALA A 26 -9.18 5.57 -1.82
C ALA A 26 -10.31 5.08 -0.90
N ALA A 27 -11.52 4.90 -1.44
CA ALA A 27 -12.67 4.43 -0.67
C ALA A 27 -12.48 2.99 -0.17
N VAL A 28 -11.85 2.12 -0.97
CA VAL A 28 -11.65 0.71 -0.60
C VAL A 28 -10.66 0.55 0.55
N PHE A 29 -9.74 1.49 0.76
CA PHE A 29 -8.74 1.41 1.82
C PHE A 29 -9.34 1.48 3.23
N SER A 30 -10.44 2.22 3.42
CA SER A 30 -11.02 2.47 4.75
C SER A 30 -11.46 1.20 5.47
N ALA A 31 -12.04 0.23 4.74
CA ALA A 31 -12.53 -1.03 5.31
C ALA A 31 -11.38 -1.93 5.84
N PRO A 32 -10.37 -2.32 5.04
CA PRO A 32 -9.25 -3.11 5.52
C PRO A 32 -8.44 -2.33 6.57
N ALA A 33 -8.26 -1.01 6.45
CA ALA A 33 -7.56 -0.23 7.47
C ALA A 33 -8.22 -0.37 8.86
N ALA A 34 -9.55 -0.31 8.93
CA ALA A 34 -10.27 -0.50 10.19
C ALA A 34 -10.10 -1.92 10.74
N THR A 35 -10.19 -2.94 9.88
CA THR A 35 -9.99 -4.35 10.28
C THR A 35 -8.59 -4.61 10.80
N MET A 36 -7.56 -4.13 10.10
CA MET A 36 -6.16 -4.34 10.47
C MET A 36 -5.81 -3.55 11.74
N ALA A 37 -6.36 -2.34 11.91
CA ALA A 37 -6.20 -1.57 13.14
C ALA A 37 -6.81 -2.28 14.36
N ALA A 38 -7.96 -2.95 14.21
CA ALA A 38 -8.56 -3.75 15.28
C ALA A 38 -7.71 -4.98 15.67
N GLN A 39 -6.79 -5.39 14.80
CA GLN A 39 -5.79 -6.44 15.05
C GLN A 39 -4.45 -5.89 15.56
N GLY A 40 -4.35 -4.58 15.78
CA GLY A 40 -3.13 -3.92 16.25
C GLY A 40 -2.08 -3.68 15.16
N GLN A 41 -2.47 -3.75 13.87
CA GLN A 41 -1.56 -3.58 12.75
C GLN A 41 -1.65 -2.19 12.13
N GLN A 42 -0.50 -1.68 11.67
CA GLN A 42 -0.32 -0.39 11.01
C GLN A 42 -0.04 -0.60 9.52
N PRO A 43 -0.67 0.19 8.64
CA PRO A 43 -0.43 0.07 7.21
C PRO A 43 0.93 0.65 6.82
N VAL A 44 1.60 -0.02 5.88
CA VAL A 44 2.79 0.45 5.18
C VAL A 44 2.47 0.50 3.69
N TRP A 45 2.90 1.56 3.03
CA TRP A 45 2.64 1.76 1.61
C TRP A 45 3.96 1.79 0.85
N ALA A 46 4.18 0.80 -0.01
CA ALA A 46 5.27 0.79 -0.97
C ALA A 46 4.76 1.26 -2.35
N ALA A 47 5.53 2.12 -3.02
CA ALA A 47 5.21 2.57 -4.36
C ALA A 47 6.48 2.84 -5.14
N TYR A 48 6.46 2.53 -6.45
CA TYR A 48 7.50 2.96 -7.36
C TYR A 48 7.36 4.46 -7.64
N GLU A 49 8.48 5.20 -7.61
CA GLU A 49 8.49 6.65 -7.82
C GLU A 49 8.01 7.04 -9.23
N ASP A 50 8.18 6.16 -10.22
CA ASP A 50 7.73 6.36 -11.60
C ASP A 50 6.24 6.01 -11.83
N TYR A 51 5.59 5.34 -10.89
CA TYR A 51 4.17 5.01 -10.93
C TYR A 51 3.32 6.02 -10.15
N VAL A 52 3.24 7.26 -10.67
CA VAL A 52 2.56 8.43 -10.08
C VAL A 52 1.20 8.16 -9.40
N PRO A 53 0.29 7.31 -9.93
CA PRO A 53 -1.01 7.10 -9.29
C PRO A 53 -0.95 6.54 -7.87
N SER A 54 0.02 5.68 -7.55
CA SER A 54 0.15 5.04 -6.23
C SER A 54 0.57 6.02 -5.13
N PRO A 55 1.71 6.75 -5.22
CA PRO A 55 2.10 7.71 -4.18
C PRO A 55 1.07 8.84 -4.02
N ALA A 56 0.47 9.32 -5.11
CA ALA A 56 -0.59 10.33 -5.03
C ALA A 56 -1.83 9.85 -4.25
N MET A 57 -2.18 8.56 -4.36
CA MET A 57 -3.27 7.97 -3.57
C MET A 57 -2.87 7.82 -2.09
N ALA A 58 -1.65 7.34 -1.82
CA ALA A 58 -1.13 7.22 -0.46
C ALA A 58 -1.12 8.57 0.27
N GLU A 59 -0.63 9.63 -0.37
CA GLU A 59 -0.62 10.98 0.20
C GLU A 59 -2.03 11.49 0.53
N ARG A 60 -3.01 11.25 -0.35
CA ARG A 60 -4.42 11.61 -0.10
C ARG A 60 -5.03 10.85 1.09
N LEU A 61 -4.51 9.67 1.40
CA LEU A 61 -4.90 8.87 2.56
C LEU A 61 -4.12 9.23 3.83
N GLY A 62 -3.21 10.22 3.75
CA GLY A 62 -2.46 10.73 4.89
C GLY A 62 -1.10 10.07 5.11
N PHE A 63 -0.68 9.16 4.23
CA PHE A 63 0.68 8.62 4.25
C PHE A 63 1.69 9.69 3.87
N ARG A 64 2.93 9.50 4.33
CA ARG A 64 4.06 10.38 4.00
C ARG A 64 5.28 9.54 3.63
N PRO A 65 6.11 9.97 2.66
CA PRO A 65 7.35 9.28 2.37
C PRO A 65 8.27 9.26 3.59
N VAL A 66 8.75 8.08 3.98
CA VAL A 66 9.69 7.91 5.12
C VAL A 66 11.01 7.25 4.72
N ALA A 67 11.06 6.55 3.58
CA ALA A 67 12.22 5.86 3.08
C ALA A 67 12.13 5.63 1.56
N ARG A 68 13.24 5.23 0.95
CA ARG A 68 13.31 4.66 -0.40
C ARG A 68 13.74 3.21 -0.30
N MET A 69 13.21 2.35 -1.17
CA MET A 69 13.58 0.94 -1.26
C MET A 69 14.13 0.63 -2.64
N ALA A 70 15.05 -0.32 -2.72
CA ALA A 70 15.54 -0.86 -3.98
C ALA A 70 14.83 -2.17 -4.30
N GLU A 71 14.33 -2.31 -5.53
CA GLU A 71 13.90 -3.60 -6.06
C GLU A 71 15.14 -4.37 -6.54
N LEU A 72 15.28 -5.62 -6.10
CA LEU A 72 16.34 -6.52 -6.53
C LEU A 72 15.71 -7.67 -7.29
N SER A 73 16.09 -7.84 -8.56
CA SER A 73 15.73 -9.00 -9.38
C SER A 73 17.00 -9.76 -9.78
N PRO A 74 16.94 -11.10 -9.96
CA PRO A 74 18.07 -11.84 -10.50
C PRO A 74 18.49 -11.25 -11.85
N GLY A 75 19.77 -10.96 -12.04
CA GLY A 75 20.28 -10.56 -13.34
C GLY A 75 19.99 -11.67 -14.36
N LEU A 76 19.44 -11.32 -15.52
CA LEU A 76 19.40 -12.24 -16.65
C LEU A 76 20.84 -12.72 -16.90
N ARG A 77 21.11 -13.98 -16.59
CA ARG A 77 22.29 -14.65 -17.12
C ARG A 77 22.00 -14.84 -18.60
N ALA A 78 22.75 -14.12 -19.45
CA ALA A 78 22.79 -14.36 -20.88
C ALA A 78 23.24 -15.80 -21.17
#